data_AF-T1CPC7-F1
#
_entry.id   AF-T1CPC7-F1
#
_cell.length_a   1.000
_cell.length_b   1.000
_cell.length_c   1.000
_cell.angle_alpha   90.00
_cell.angle_beta   90.00
_cell.angle_gamma   90.00
#
_symmetry.space_group_name_H-M   'P 1'
#
loop_
_entity.id
_entity.type
_entity.pdbx_description
1 polymer ?
#
loop_
_entity_poly.entity_id
_entity_poly.type
_entity_poly.pdbx_seq_one_letter_code
_entity_poly.pdbx_strand_id
1 'polypeptide(L)' 'MDSPLLLDIEQLPRRPYCSDDLTYGLQIRPRETAVKKRLIQINPPGICRFLIFDIDRIGAALAWEDASLPEPTWS' A
#
# COMPACT_ATOMS: atom_id res chain seq x y z
N MET A 1 -16.76 3.85 13.40
CA MET A 1 -16.91 3.63 11.95
C MET A 1 -15.58 3.14 11.48
N ASP A 2 -15.47 1.83 11.24
CA ASP A 2 -14.27 1.23 10.69
C ASP A 2 -13.93 1.97 9.41
N SER A 3 -12.82 2.70 9.41
CA SER A 3 -12.30 3.25 8.17
C SER A 3 -11.95 2.04 7.33
N PRO A 4 -12.63 1.80 6.19
CA PRO A 4 -12.25 0.67 5.35
C PRO A 4 -10.81 0.94 4.95
N LEU A 5 -9.90 0.04 5.32
CA LEU A 5 -8.61 0.02 4.67
C LEU A 5 -8.92 -0.05 3.18
N LEU A 6 -8.40 0.90 2.41
CA LEU A 6 -8.54 0.94 0.95
C LEU A 6 -7.99 -0.33 0.27
N LEU A 7 -7.26 -1.15 1.03
CA LEU A 7 -6.68 -2.40 0.62
C LEU A 7 -7.16 -3.52 1.55
N ASP A 8 -7.76 -4.57 0.97
CA ASP A 8 -8.09 -5.79 1.71
C ASP A 8 -6.79 -6.53 2.08
N ILE A 9 -6.68 -6.94 3.34
CA ILE A 9 -5.53 -7.72 3.85
C ILE A 9 -5.36 -9.02 3.04
N GLU A 10 -6.44 -9.59 2.52
CA GLU A 10 -6.38 -10.78 1.70
C GLU A 10 -5.65 -10.58 0.36
N GLN A 11 -5.57 -9.34 -0.13
CA GLN A 11 -4.85 -8.99 -1.37
C GLN A 11 -3.34 -8.81 -1.16
N LEU A 12 -2.87 -8.70 0.09
CA LEU A 12 -1.45 -8.59 0.42
C LEU A 12 -0.72 -9.92 0.18
N PRO A 13 0.61 -9.87 -0.07
CA PRO A 13 1.44 -11.07 -0.04
C PRO A 13 1.26 -11.81 1.29
N ARG A 14 1.29 -13.14 1.29
CA ARG A 14 1.17 -13.93 2.54
C ARG A 14 2.22 -13.54 3.59
N ARG A 15 3.41 -13.18 3.12
CA ARG A 15 4.52 -12.74 3.96
C ARG A 15 5.22 -11.52 3.35
N PRO A 16 4.64 -10.32 3.44
CA PRO A 16 5.23 -9.15 2.84
C PRO A 16 6.47 -8.70 3.61
N TYR A 17 7.37 -8.00 2.93
CA TYR A 17 8.38 -7.19 3.61
C TYR A 17 7.69 -6.03 4.34
N CYS A 18 8.15 -5.71 5.54
CA CYS A 18 7.62 -4.61 6.35
C CYS A 18 8.65 -4.06 7.32
N SER A 19 8.48 -2.82 7.77
CA SER A 19 9.22 -2.26 8.90
C SER A 19 8.55 -1.02 9.50
N ASP A 20 8.89 -0.65 10.73
CA ASP A 20 8.51 0.64 11.33
C ASP A 20 9.53 1.74 11.01
N ASP A 21 10.80 1.34 10.94
CA ASP A 21 11.94 2.14 10.51
C ASP A 21 12.95 1.23 9.79
N LEU A 22 13.83 1.80 8.97
CA LEU A 22 14.78 1.02 8.16
C LEU A 22 16.12 0.76 8.86
N THR A 23 16.24 1.02 10.17
CA THR A 23 17.50 0.88 10.93
C THR A 23 18.07 -0.53 10.82
N TYR A 24 17.19 -1.54 10.85
CA TYR A 24 17.56 -2.95 10.72
C TYR A 24 17.14 -3.56 9.37
N GLY A 25 16.82 -2.70 8.38
CA GLY A 25 16.29 -3.13 7.09
C GLY A 25 14.87 -3.68 7.14
N LEU A 26 14.46 -4.33 6.04
CA LEU A 26 13.12 -4.89 5.89
C LEU A 26 12.99 -6.25 6.56
N GLN A 27 11.81 -6.52 7.14
CA GLN A 27 11.50 -7.78 7.81
C GLN A 27 10.38 -8.52 7.08
N ILE A 28 10.48 -9.83 6.95
CA ILE A 28 9.40 -10.68 6.42
C ILE A 28 8.52 -11.18 7.57
N ARG A 29 7.22 -10.86 7.55
CA ARG A 29 6.25 -11.22 8.61
C ARG A 29 4.94 -11.74 8.00
N PRO A 30 4.08 -12.48 8.73
CA PRO A 30 2.72 -12.75 8.28
C PRO A 30 1.95 -11.44 8.02
N ARG A 31 1.07 -11.42 7.00
CA ARG A 31 0.30 -10.21 6.59
C ARG A 31 -0.47 -9.57 7.74
N GLU A 32 -1.00 -10.36 8.68
CA GLU A 32 -1.75 -9.90 9.86
C GLU A 32 -0.88 -9.12 10.85
N THR A 33 0.43 -9.39 10.85
CA THR A 33 1.42 -8.64 11.63
C THR A 33 1.98 -7.47 10.83
N ALA A 34 2.25 -7.68 9.53
CA ALA A 34 2.86 -6.69 8.66
C ALA A 34 1.96 -5.48 8.41
N VAL A 35 0.64 -5.65 8.34
CA VAL A 35 -0.34 -4.54 8.14
C VAL A 35 -0.28 -3.48 9.24
N LYS A 36 0.28 -3.84 10.40
CA LYS A 36 0.43 -2.93 11.54
C LYS A 36 1.73 -2.12 11.50
N LYS A 37 2.58 -2.34 10.48
CA LYS A 37 3.86 -1.65 10.31
C LYS A 37 3.70 -0.41 9.45
N ARG A 38 4.55 0.59 9.68
CA ARG A 38 4.53 1.84 8.90
C ARG A 38 4.85 1.64 7.43
N LEU A 39 5.76 0.74 7.11
CA LEU A 39 6.15 0.38 5.75
C LEU A 39 5.75 -1.06 5.49
N ILE A 40 5.11 -1.32 4.34
CA ILE A 40 4.68 -2.66 3.92
C ILE A 40 4.82 -2.84 2.41
N GLN A 41 5.24 -4.03 1.99
CA GLN A 41 5.21 -4.46 0.61
C GLN A 41 3.79 -4.86 0.22
N ILE A 42 3.19 -4.09 -0.69
CA ILE A 42 1.85 -4.35 -1.18
C ILE A 42 1.84 -5.34 -2.35
N ASN A 43 2.84 -5.28 -3.24
CA ASN A 43 2.93 -6.16 -4.40
C ASN A 43 3.83 -7.37 -4.12
N PRO A 44 3.42 -8.61 -4.45
CA PRO A 44 4.28 -9.78 -4.29
C PRO A 44 5.48 -9.73 -5.24
N PRO A 45 6.58 -10.43 -4.93
CA PRO A 45 7.75 -10.50 -5.81
C PRO A 45 7.35 -10.97 -7.23
N GLY A 46 7.78 -10.22 -8.24
CA GLY A 46 7.56 -10.57 -9.65
C GLY A 46 6.22 -10.17 -10.26
N ILE A 47 5.32 -9.52 -9.51
CA ILE A 47 4.01 -9.07 -10.02
C ILE A 47 3.75 -7.63 -9.54
N CYS A 48 3.38 -6.73 -10.45
CA CYS A 48 2.88 -5.41 -10.11
C CYS A 48 1.35 -5.40 -10.25
N ARG A 49 0.63 -5.58 -9.14
CA ARG A 49 -0.84 -5.58 -9.12
C ARG A 49 -1.38 -4.18 -8.86
N PHE A 50 -0.73 -3.44 -7.96
CA PHE A 50 -1.14 -2.11 -7.54
C PHE A 50 -0.07 -1.08 -7.88
N LEU A 51 -0.50 0.12 -8.25
CA LEU A 51 0.34 1.32 -8.31
C LEU A 51 -0.07 2.23 -7.14
N ILE A 52 0.90 2.61 -6.31
CA ILE A 52 0.65 3.36 -5.07
C ILE A 52 1.33 4.72 -5.21
N PHE A 53 0.57 5.77 -4.94
CA PHE A 53 1.03 7.14 -5.04
C PHE A 53 0.84 7.82 -3.68
N ASP A 54 1.95 8.29 -3.11
CA ASP A 54 1.96 9.13 -1.92
C ASP A 54 2.04 10.59 -2.37
N ILE A 55 0.96 11.35 -2.17
CA ILE A 55 0.79 12.70 -2.74
C ILE A 55 0.41 13.66 -1.61
N ASP A 56 1.42 14.40 -1.11
CA ASP A 56 1.27 15.33 0.01
C ASP A 56 0.81 16.73 -0.44
N ARG A 57 -0.40 16.83 -0.99
CA ARG A 57 -1.03 18.13 -1.32
C ARG A 57 -2.54 18.12 -1.16
N ILE A 58 -3.12 19.31 -1.00
CA ILE A 58 -4.58 19.49 -1.07
C ILE A 58 -5.08 19.02 -2.43
N GLY A 59 -6.18 18.25 -2.44
CA GLY A 59 -6.77 17.67 -3.65
C GLY A 59 -6.06 16.43 -4.19
N ALA A 60 -5.13 15.81 -3.46
CA ALA A 60 -4.37 14.63 -3.89
C ALA A 60 -5.22 13.47 -4.45
N ALA A 61 -6.44 13.26 -3.92
CA ALA A 61 -7.36 12.23 -4.41
C ALA A 61 -7.79 12.42 -5.88
N LEU A 62 -7.70 13.64 -6.42
CA LEU A 62 -8.02 13.98 -7.81
C LEU A 62 -6.77 14.14 -8.69
N ALA A 63 -5.58 13.80 -8.18
CA ALA A 63 -4.33 13.97 -8.91
C ALA A 63 -4.29 13.18 -10.24
N TRP A 64 -5.06 12.10 -10.34
CA TRP A 64 -5.23 11.34 -11.58
C TRP A 64 -5.99 12.15 -12.64
N GLU A 65 -7.05 12.87 -12.24
CA GLU A 65 -7.86 13.69 -13.13
C GLU A 65 -7.06 14.89 -13.62
N ASP A 66 -6.36 15.59 -12.72
CA ASP A 66 -5.46 16.71 -13.03
C ASP A 66 -4.41 16.30 -14.09
N ALA A 67 -3.97 15.05 -14.06
CA ALA A 67 -2.97 14.47 -14.96
C ALA A 67 -3.57 13.76 -16.19
N SER A 68 -4.90 13.77 -16.37
CA SER A 68 -5.60 13.04 -17.44
C SER A 68 -5.28 11.54 -17.48
N LEU A 69 -5.11 10.94 -16.30
CA LEU A 69 -4.90 9.50 -16.12
C LEU A 69 -6.25 8.77 -15.97
N PRO A 70 -6.28 7.44 -16.14
CA PRO A 70 -7.46 6.65 -15.78
C PRO A 70 -7.81 6.79 -14.30
N GLU A 71 -9.10 6.68 -13.98
CA GLU A 71 -9.58 6.67 -12.60
C GLU A 71 -8.96 5.48 -11.82
N PRO A 72 -8.46 5.70 -10.58
CA PRO A 72 -7.94 4.63 -9.76
C PRO A 72 -9.02 3.62 -9.37
N THR A 73 -8.66 2.34 -9.35
CA THR A 73 -9.48 1.32 -8.69
C THR A 73 -9.25 1.41 -7.19
N TRP A 74 -10.30 1.75 -6.43
CA TRP A 74 -10.23 1.94 -4.97
C TRP A 74 -10.42 0.64 -4.16
N SER A 75 -10.47 -0.53 -4.81
CA SER A 75 -10.78 -1.85 -4.20
C SER A 75 -10.09 -3.02 -4.90
#